data_AF-A0A7C3QM84-F1
#
_entry.id   AF-A0A7C3QM84-F1
#
_cell.length_a   1.000
_cell.length_b   1.000
_cell.length_c   1.000
_cell.angle_alpha   90.00
_cell.angle_beta   90.00
_cell.angle_gamma   90.00
#
_symmetry.space_group_name_H-M   'P 1'
#
loop_
_entity.id
_entity.type
_entity.pdbx_description
1 polymer ?
#
loop_
_entity_poly.entity_id
_entity_poly.type
_entity_poly.pdbx_seq_one_letter_code
_entity_poly.pdbx_strand_id
1 'polypeptide(L)'
;MRNESDGKTTAKTFVLQGDSKYTLTARDFLFGLLRFERDDFAGYDSRTTAVAGYGRKVIDREAMSLNLQAGAGVRRTAYEKISDSSEGIGRISGDFKWKVSETSDFSQELYVDFGSDNTVTNSLTELKVKVIGHLAVKMALSVINNTDVPPNTKKTDIKSAVTVVYDF
;
A
#
# COMPACT_ATOMS: atom_id res chain seq x y z
N MET A 1 5.52 3.33 -15.03
CA MET A 1 5.38 3.07 -16.47
C MET A 1 5.57 4.39 -17.21
N ARG A 2 6.42 4.46 -18.24
CA ARG A 2 6.72 5.68 -18.99
C ARG A 2 6.01 5.59 -20.34
N ASN A 3 5.15 6.55 -20.64
CA ASN A 3 4.61 6.77 -21.98
C ASN A 3 4.88 8.23 -22.35
N GLU A 4 5.52 8.44 -23.49
CA GLU A 4 5.70 9.76 -24.11
C GLU A 4 4.61 9.95 -25.16
N SER A 5 3.90 11.07 -25.10
CA SER A 5 3.07 11.57 -26.20
C SER A 5 2.90 13.07 -26.08
N ASP A 6 3.59 13.78 -26.97
CA ASP A 6 3.17 14.99 -27.67
C ASP A 6 2.36 16.05 -26.88
N GLY A 7 3.06 17.04 -26.32
CA GLY A 7 2.55 18.41 -26.13
C GLY A 7 1.33 18.65 -25.22
N LYS A 8 0.78 17.63 -24.55
CA LYS A 8 -0.31 17.77 -23.56
C LYS A 8 0.13 17.15 -22.24
N THR A 9 0.04 17.94 -21.18
CA THR A 9 0.45 17.66 -19.79
C THR A 9 0.36 16.16 -19.45
N THR A 10 1.48 15.46 -19.55
CA THR A 10 1.59 14.05 -19.20
C THR A 10 1.63 13.97 -17.68
N ALA A 11 0.48 13.77 -17.05
CA ALA A 11 0.40 13.57 -15.62
C ALA A 11 1.06 12.24 -15.24
N LYS A 12 1.92 12.28 -14.22
CA LYS A 12 2.77 11.17 -13.78
C LYS A 12 2.56 10.94 -12.30
N THR A 13 2.62 9.67 -11.92
CA THR A 13 2.67 9.25 -10.52
C THR A 13 4.07 8.75 -10.21
N PHE A 14 4.69 9.33 -9.19
CA PHE A 14 5.98 8.93 -8.64
C PHE A 14 5.80 8.51 -7.19
N VAL A 15 6.18 7.27 -6.86
CA VAL A 15 6.10 6.73 -5.51
C VAL A 15 7.47 6.24 -5.09
N LEU A 16 7.92 6.68 -3.92
CA LEU A 16 9.08 6.16 -3.21
C LEU A 16 8.60 5.64 -1.85
N GLN A 17 8.89 4.38 -1.54
CA GLN A 17 8.53 3.77 -0.27
C GLN A 17 9.75 3.05 0.32
N GLY A 18 9.95 3.21 1.63
CA GLY A 18 10.94 2.49 2.41
C GLY A 18 10.30 1.96 3.68
N ASP A 19 10.51 0.67 3.94
CA ASP A 19 10.00 -0.04 5.11
C ASP A 19 11.19 -0.61 5.89
N SER A 20 11.17 -0.48 7.21
CA SER A 20 12.17 -1.06 8.12
C SER A 20 11.46 -1.86 9.20
N LYS A 21 12.01 -3.01 9.55
CA LYS A 21 11.50 -3.88 10.62
C LYS A 21 12.64 -4.29 11.53
N TYR A 22 12.47 -4.09 12.83
CA TYR A 22 13.41 -4.51 13.87
C TYR A 22 12.76 -5.58 14.74
N THR A 23 13.22 -6.81 14.62
CA THR A 23 12.70 -7.95 15.37
C THR A 23 13.12 -7.85 16.84
N LEU A 24 12.14 -7.80 17.75
CA LEU A 24 12.35 -7.80 19.18
C LEU A 24 12.37 -9.22 19.75
N THR A 25 11.42 -10.04 19.31
CA THR A 25 11.28 -11.46 19.71
C THR A 25 10.93 -12.29 18.48
N ALA A 26 10.79 -13.61 18.62
CA ALA A 26 10.36 -14.48 17.52
C ALA A 26 9.03 -14.05 16.85
N ARG A 27 8.15 -13.35 17.60
CA ARG A 27 6.83 -12.93 17.11
C ARG A 27 6.64 -11.42 17.08
N ASP A 28 7.44 -10.65 17.82
CA ASP A 28 7.23 -9.22 18.00
C ASP A 28 8.30 -8.41 17.27
N PHE A 29 7.91 -7.32 16.63
CA PHE A 29 8.82 -6.44 15.91
C PHE A 29 8.37 -4.99 15.98
N LEU A 30 9.32 -4.07 15.90
CA LEU A 30 9.04 -2.67 15.60
C LEU A 30 9.10 -2.46 14.09
N PHE A 31 8.30 -1.53 13.57
CA PHE A 31 8.36 -1.16 12.17
C PHE A 31 8.43 0.36 12.01
N GLY A 32 9.08 0.77 10.91
CA GLY A 32 9.06 2.13 10.41
C GLY A 32 8.71 2.10 8.92
N LEU A 33 7.87 3.03 8.50
CA LEU A 33 7.43 3.21 7.13
C LEU A 33 7.65 4.68 6.75
N LEU A 34 8.29 4.90 5.62
CA LEU A 34 8.37 6.20 4.97
C LEU A 34 7.86 6.04 3.54
N ARG A 35 6.85 6.81 3.17
CA ARG A 35 6.30 6.83 1.83
C ARG A 35 6.20 8.27 1.34
N PHE A 36 6.80 8.54 0.20
CA PHE A 36 6.68 9.78 -0.54
C PHE A 36 5.96 9.49 -1.85
N GLU A 37 4.93 10.27 -2.14
CA GLU A 37 4.16 10.17 -3.36
C GLU A 37 3.98 11.55 -3.97
N ARG A 38 4.20 11.66 -5.28
CA ARG A 38 3.79 12.79 -6.11
C ARG A 38 2.87 12.23 -7.18
N ASP A 39 1.67 12.76 -7.29
CA ASP A 39 0.67 12.28 -8.23
C ASP A 39 -0.02 13.46 -8.90
N ASP A 40 0.35 13.75 -10.14
CA ASP A 40 -0.19 14.89 -10.90
C ASP A 40 -1.70 14.74 -11.22
N PHE A 41 -2.28 13.55 -11.00
CA PHE A 41 -3.72 13.31 -11.09
C PHE A 41 -4.47 13.50 -9.77
N ALA A 42 -3.74 13.52 -8.64
CA ALA A 42 -4.35 13.68 -7.34
C ALA A 42 -4.67 15.15 -7.07
N GLY A 43 -5.62 15.42 -6.16
CA GLY A 43 -5.92 16.78 -5.71
C GLY A 43 -4.81 17.44 -4.88
N TYR A 44 -3.60 16.90 -4.86
CA TYR A 44 -2.41 17.35 -4.13
C TYR A 44 -1.15 17.19 -5.00
N ASP A 45 -0.11 18.03 -4.81
CA ASP A 45 1.16 17.90 -5.54
C ASP A 45 1.99 16.75 -4.97
N SER A 46 2.17 16.73 -3.65
CA SER A 46 2.94 15.67 -3.00
C SER A 46 2.40 15.33 -1.63
N ARG A 47 2.65 14.08 -1.23
CA ARG A 47 2.23 13.52 0.03
C ARG A 47 3.35 12.69 0.63
N THR A 48 3.73 13.05 1.83
CA THR A 48 4.72 12.32 2.63
C THR A 48 4.03 11.70 3.83
N THR A 49 4.15 10.39 3.99
CA THR A 49 3.62 9.64 5.12
C THR A 49 4.77 8.96 5.84
N ALA A 50 4.88 9.22 7.14
CA ALA A 50 5.85 8.57 8.02
C ALA A 50 5.08 7.89 9.15
N VAL A 51 5.26 6.58 9.33
CA VAL A 51 4.60 5.80 10.40
C VAL A 51 5.64 4.97 11.12
N ALA A 52 5.58 4.94 12.44
CA ALA A 52 6.34 4.02 13.25
C ALA A 52 5.39 3.29 14.21
N GLY A 53 5.73 2.05 14.55
CA GLY A 53 4.87 1.29 15.43
C GLY A 53 5.39 -0.08 15.78
N TYR A 54 4.47 -0.87 16.28
CA TYR A 54 4.72 -2.22 16.74
C TYR A 54 3.89 -3.20 15.92
N GLY A 55 4.47 -4.35 15.63
CA GLY A 55 3.84 -5.44 14.94
C GLY A 55 4.04 -6.77 15.63
N ARG A 56 3.11 -7.68 15.37
CA ARG A 56 3.14 -9.05 15.86
C ARG A 56 2.79 -10.02 14.75
N LYS A 57 3.60 -11.07 14.64
CA LYS A 57 3.28 -12.28 13.88
C LYS A 57 2.25 -13.10 14.66
N VAL A 58 1.00 -13.02 14.23
CA VAL A 58 -0.13 -13.74 14.85
C VAL A 58 -0.15 -15.19 14.37
N ILE A 59 0.12 -15.40 13.08
CA ILE A 59 0.30 -16.72 12.48
C ILE A 59 1.70 -16.75 11.89
N ASP A 60 2.48 -17.77 12.25
CA ASP A 60 3.80 -18.05 11.68
C ASP A 60 3.93 -19.57 11.52
N ARG A 61 3.55 -20.07 10.34
CA ARG A 61 3.60 -21.47 9.92
C ARG A 61 4.28 -21.56 8.56
N GLU A 62 4.78 -22.73 8.21
CA GLU A 62 5.51 -22.96 6.96
C GLU A 62 4.75 -22.48 5.69
N ALA A 63 3.45 -22.75 5.64
CA ALA A 63 2.61 -22.36 4.50
C ALA A 63 1.79 -21.08 4.74
N MET A 64 1.76 -20.51 5.96
CA MET A 64 0.82 -19.43 6.28
C MET A 64 1.41 -18.46 7.30
N SER A 65 1.30 -17.17 7.02
CA SER A 65 1.69 -16.10 7.94
C SER A 65 0.62 -15.01 8.00
N LEU A 66 0.48 -14.41 9.19
CA LEU A 66 -0.37 -13.24 9.44
C LEU A 66 0.39 -12.29 10.35
N ASN A 67 0.69 -11.11 9.84
CA ASN A 67 1.29 -10.03 10.59
C ASN A 67 0.25 -8.96 10.85
N LEU A 68 0.04 -8.59 12.12
CA LEU A 68 -0.75 -7.41 12.47
C LEU A 68 0.20 -6.32 12.96
N GLN A 69 -0.05 -5.09 12.55
CA GLN A 69 0.75 -3.92 12.89
C GLN A 69 -0.18 -2.80 13.35
N ALA A 70 0.25 -2.07 14.37
CA ALA A 70 -0.38 -0.86 14.84
C ALA A 70 0.70 0.19 15.10
N GLY A 71 0.48 1.41 14.64
CA GLY A 71 1.45 2.48 14.76
C GLY A 71 0.82 3.86 14.71
N ALA A 72 1.64 4.85 14.96
CA ALA A 72 1.29 6.25 14.82
C ALA A 72 2.31 6.92 13.90
N GLY A 73 1.89 8.00 13.28
CA GLY A 73 2.66 8.65 12.24
C GLY A 73 2.20 10.07 11.98
N VAL A 74 2.81 10.65 10.96
CA VAL A 74 2.44 11.95 10.42
C VAL A 74 2.23 11.82 8.93
N ARG A 75 1.26 12.56 8.43
CA ARG A 75 1.02 12.71 7.00
C ARG A 75 1.06 14.19 6.67
N ARG A 76 1.96 14.55 5.76
CA ARG A 76 2.06 15.91 5.21
C ARG A 76 1.64 15.87 3.76
N THR A 77 0.68 16.70 3.41
CA THR A 77 0.17 16.86 2.04
C THR A 77 0.44 18.29 1.60
N ALA A 78 1.24 18.45 0.54
CA ALA A 78 1.51 19.74 -0.08
C ALA A 78 0.56 19.96 -1.26
N TYR A 79 -0.04 21.14 -1.32
CA TYR A 79 -1.00 21.53 -2.35
C TYR A 79 -0.42 22.68 -3.19
N GLU A 80 -0.69 22.71 -4.50
CA GLU A 80 -0.16 23.79 -5.36
C GLU A 80 -0.75 25.18 -5.07
N LYS A 81 -2.01 25.23 -4.61
CA LYS A 81 -2.80 26.49 -4.55
C LYS A 81 -3.31 26.85 -3.16
N ILE A 82 -3.05 26.01 -2.16
CA ILE A 82 -3.53 26.14 -0.77
C ILE A 82 -2.36 25.82 0.17
N SER A 83 -2.46 26.25 1.43
CA SER A 83 -1.52 25.87 2.48
C SER A 83 -1.37 24.36 2.61
N ASP A 84 -0.14 23.91 2.83
CA ASP A 84 0.17 22.52 3.20
C ASP A 84 -0.68 22.08 4.40
N SER A 85 -1.18 20.84 4.36
CA SER A 85 -1.75 20.18 5.55
C SER A 85 -0.73 19.24 6.15
N SER A 86 -0.68 19.20 7.48
CA SER A 86 0.06 18.20 8.24
C SER A 86 -0.83 17.69 9.36
N GLU A 87 -1.05 16.39 9.38
CA GLU A 87 -1.89 15.73 10.38
C GLU A 87 -1.15 14.57 11.03
N GLY A 88 -1.49 14.30 12.29
CA GLY A 88 -1.13 13.05 12.94
C GLY A 88 -2.04 11.93 12.43
N ILE A 89 -1.46 10.76 12.17
CA ILE A 89 -2.23 9.59 11.75
C ILE A 89 -1.98 8.40 12.68
N GLY A 90 -3.02 7.61 12.95
CA GLY A 90 -2.90 6.24 13.45
C GLY A 90 -2.95 5.26 12.29
N ARG A 91 -2.16 4.20 12.30
CA ARG A 91 -2.21 3.13 11.30
C ARG A 91 -2.47 1.80 11.97
N ILE A 92 -3.42 1.04 11.45
CA ILE A 92 -3.56 -0.39 11.70
C ILE A 92 -3.41 -1.12 10.36
N SER A 93 -2.62 -2.20 10.33
CA SER A 93 -2.50 -3.02 9.13
C SER A 93 -2.41 -4.51 9.43
N GLY A 94 -2.84 -5.31 8.45
CA GLY A 94 -2.73 -6.75 8.39
C GLY A 94 -2.11 -7.19 7.08
N ASP A 95 -1.12 -8.07 7.15
CA ASP A 95 -0.46 -8.71 6.01
C ASP A 95 -0.63 -10.22 6.18
N PHE A 96 -1.53 -10.79 5.39
CA PHE A 96 -1.81 -12.22 5.36
C PHE A 96 -1.20 -12.85 4.11
N LYS A 97 -0.46 -13.93 4.28
CA LYS A 97 0.15 -14.69 3.18
C LYS A 97 -0.11 -16.17 3.39
N TRP A 98 -0.54 -16.84 2.33
CA TRP A 98 -0.85 -18.26 2.34
C TRP A 98 -0.35 -18.91 1.05
N LYS A 99 0.58 -19.86 1.21
CA LYS A 99 0.98 -20.78 0.17
C LYS A 99 -0.10 -21.87 0.06
N VAL A 100 -1.05 -21.65 -0.85
CA VAL A 100 -2.21 -22.52 -1.07
C VAL A 100 -1.77 -23.89 -1.57
N SER A 101 -0.76 -23.92 -2.44
CA SER A 101 -0.12 -25.12 -2.97
C SER A 101 1.34 -24.82 -3.34
N GLU A 102 2.06 -25.80 -3.89
CA GLU A 102 3.42 -25.57 -4.43
C GLU A 102 3.47 -24.57 -5.60
N THR A 103 2.33 -24.34 -6.25
CA THR A 103 2.22 -23.49 -7.44
C THR A 103 1.40 -22.22 -7.19
N SER A 104 0.74 -22.08 -6.04
CA SER A 104 -0.21 -21.01 -5.79
C SER A 104 0.05 -20.30 -4.47
N ASP A 105 0.24 -18.99 -4.55
CA ASP A 105 0.40 -18.10 -3.41
C ASP A 105 -0.74 -17.08 -3.38
N PHE A 106 -1.39 -16.96 -2.24
CA PHE A 106 -2.41 -15.97 -1.94
C PHE A 106 -1.85 -14.95 -0.94
N SER A 107 -2.06 -13.66 -1.20
CA SER A 107 -1.79 -12.59 -0.24
C SER A 107 -2.96 -11.63 -0.12
N GLN A 108 -3.15 -11.14 1.09
CA GLN A 108 -4.11 -10.10 1.41
C GLN A 108 -3.43 -9.08 2.32
N GLU A 109 -3.24 -7.87 1.81
CA GLU A 109 -2.85 -6.72 2.61
C GLU A 109 -4.08 -5.87 2.90
N LEU A 110 -4.21 -5.41 4.14
CA LEU A 110 -5.22 -4.45 4.56
C LEU A 110 -4.53 -3.42 5.44
N TYR A 111 -4.74 -2.13 5.18
CA TYR A 111 -4.40 -1.09 6.15
C TYR A 111 -5.47 -0.02 6.23
N VAL A 112 -5.55 0.60 7.41
CA VAL A 112 -6.37 1.78 7.68
C VAL A 112 -5.48 2.83 8.33
N ASP A 113 -5.41 4.00 7.70
CA ASP A 113 -4.82 5.21 8.26
C ASP A 113 -5.93 6.12 8.75
N PHE A 114 -6.00 6.32 10.07
CA PHE A 114 -6.91 7.24 10.74
C PHE A 114 -6.22 8.59 10.89
N GLY A 115 -6.65 9.60 10.14
CA GLY A 115 -6.23 10.99 10.30
C GLY A 115 -7.38 11.89 10.73
N SER A 116 -7.08 13.09 11.23
CA SER A 116 -8.10 14.10 11.54
C SER A 116 -8.83 14.57 10.28
N ASP A 117 -8.11 14.62 9.16
CA ASP A 117 -8.60 15.20 7.92
C ASP A 117 -9.16 14.11 7.02
N ASN A 118 -8.50 12.94 6.99
CA ASN A 118 -8.92 11.85 6.12
C ASN A 118 -8.58 10.46 6.69
N THR A 119 -9.54 9.55 6.61
CA THR A 119 -9.34 8.12 6.83
C THR A 119 -9.12 7.41 5.49
N VAL A 120 -7.99 6.72 5.36
CA VAL A 120 -7.63 5.96 4.16
C VAL A 120 -7.65 4.49 4.47
N THR A 121 -8.50 3.73 3.77
CA THR A 121 -8.51 2.27 3.83
C THR A 121 -7.99 1.72 2.53
N ASN A 122 -7.09 0.74 2.58
CA ASN A 122 -6.61 0.04 1.40
C ASN A 122 -6.65 -1.45 1.64
N SER A 123 -7.27 -2.17 0.71
CA SER A 123 -7.28 -3.63 0.64
C SER A 123 -6.64 -4.05 -0.67
N LEU A 124 -5.57 -4.83 -0.60
CA LEU A 124 -4.92 -5.43 -1.76
C LEU A 124 -4.99 -6.96 -1.64
N THR A 125 -5.73 -7.58 -2.54
CA THR A 125 -5.81 -9.03 -2.69
C THR A 125 -4.96 -9.44 -3.88
N GLU A 126 -4.07 -10.40 -3.72
CA GLU A 126 -3.30 -10.96 -4.82
C GLU A 126 -3.34 -12.50 -4.83
N LEU A 127 -3.37 -13.05 -6.04
CA LEU A 127 -3.23 -14.48 -6.29
C LEU A 127 -2.15 -14.67 -7.37
N LYS A 128 -1.05 -15.31 -6.99
CA LYS A 128 0.03 -15.71 -7.91
C LYS A 128 -0.08 -17.20 -8.17
N VAL A 129 -0.12 -17.58 -9.45
CA VAL A 129 -0.17 -18.98 -9.90
C VAL A 129 0.97 -19.24 -10.86
N LYS A 130 1.81 -20.21 -10.53
CA LYS A 130 2.87 -20.74 -11.39
C LYS A 130 2.24 -21.51 -12.54
N VAL A 131 2.61 -21.13 -13.77
CA VAL A 131 2.07 -21.74 -14.99
C VAL A 131 3.04 -22.80 -15.53
N ILE A 132 4.30 -22.42 -15.78
CA ILE A 132 5.30 -23.34 -16.31
C ILE A 132 6.72 -22.85 -15.99
N GLY A 133 7.61 -23.76 -15.61
CA GLY A 133 9.02 -23.43 -15.34
C GLY A 133 9.15 -22.31 -14.30
N HIS A 134 9.58 -21.13 -14.73
CA HIS A 134 9.76 -19.93 -13.90
C HIS A 134 8.67 -18.86 -14.17
N LEU A 135 7.68 -19.18 -15.01
CA LEU A 135 6.60 -18.28 -15.40
C LEU A 135 5.40 -18.43 -14.46
N ALA A 136 4.92 -17.30 -13.96
CA ALA A 136 3.72 -17.20 -13.14
C ALA A 136 2.80 -16.08 -13.64
N VAL A 137 1.51 -16.22 -13.37
CA VAL A 137 0.52 -15.17 -13.55
C VAL A 137 0.13 -14.66 -12.16
N LYS A 138 0.15 -13.35 -11.98
CA LYS A 138 -0.32 -12.67 -10.77
C LYS A 138 -1.57 -11.86 -11.12
N MET A 139 -2.64 -12.12 -10.39
CA MET A 139 -3.85 -11.31 -10.41
C MET A 139 -3.88 -10.48 -9.13
N ALA A 140 -4.18 -9.19 -9.24
CA ALA A 140 -4.25 -8.27 -8.12
C ALA A 140 -5.54 -7.46 -8.17
N LEU A 141 -6.18 -7.28 -7.02
CA LEU A 141 -7.35 -6.44 -6.82
C LEU A 141 -7.07 -5.48 -5.67
N SER A 142 -6.98 -4.20 -5.96
CA SER A 142 -6.81 -3.13 -4.98
C SER A 142 -8.11 -2.34 -4.84
N VAL A 143 -8.58 -2.19 -3.61
CA VAL A 143 -9.73 -1.37 -3.23
C VAL A 143 -9.23 -0.32 -2.26
N ILE A 144 -9.21 0.94 -2.69
CA ILE A 144 -8.78 2.08 -1.89
C ILE A 144 -10.00 2.94 -1.61
N ASN A 145 -10.26 3.22 -0.34
CA ASN A 145 -11.30 4.13 0.09
C ASN A 145 -10.67 5.33 0.83
N ASN A 146 -11.11 6.53 0.47
CA ASN A 146 -10.76 7.78 1.13
C ASN A 146 -12.05 8.44 1.61
N THR A 147 -12.12 8.80 2.90
CA THR A 147 -13.33 9.45 3.44
C THR A 147 -13.48 10.90 2.98
N ASP A 148 -12.36 11.59 2.76
CA ASP A 148 -12.29 12.95 2.23
C ASP A 148 -11.75 12.93 0.78
N VAL A 149 -12.58 13.39 -0.15
CA VAL A 149 -12.27 13.48 -1.58
C VAL A 149 -12.93 14.75 -2.14
N PRO A 150 -12.37 15.38 -3.19
CA PRO A 150 -12.97 16.55 -3.80
C PRO A 150 -14.44 16.30 -4.18
N PRO A 151 -15.30 17.34 -4.15
CA PRO A 151 -16.70 17.20 -4.56
C PRO A 151 -16.82 16.57 -5.95
N ASN A 152 -17.82 15.69 -6.14
CA ASN A 152 -18.06 14.90 -7.36
C ASN A 152 -17.02 13.82 -7.69
N THR A 153 -16.13 13.47 -6.75
CA THR A 153 -15.20 12.33 -6.90
C THR A 153 -15.71 11.11 -6.13
N LYS A 154 -15.50 9.90 -6.65
CA LYS A 154 -15.85 8.67 -5.92
C LYS A 154 -14.91 8.49 -4.74
N LYS A 155 -15.47 8.12 -3.58
CA LYS A 155 -14.71 7.81 -2.36
C LYS A 155 -13.95 6.48 -2.43
N THR A 156 -14.36 5.60 -3.34
CA THR A 156 -13.79 4.25 -3.49
C THR A 156 -13.28 4.04 -4.90
N ASP A 157 -11.99 3.72 -4.99
CA ASP A 157 -11.31 3.33 -6.22
C ASP A 157 -11.06 1.83 -6.20
N ILE A 158 -11.43 1.15 -7.29
CA ILE A 158 -11.19 -0.28 -7.48
C ILE A 158 -10.28 -0.43 -8.69
N LYS A 159 -9.13 -1.07 -8.49
CA LYS A 159 -8.13 -1.36 -9.53
C LYS A 159 -7.90 -2.85 -9.61
N SER A 160 -8.09 -3.43 -10.79
CA SER A 160 -7.74 -4.81 -11.10
C SER A 160 -6.55 -4.85 -12.04
N ALA A 161 -5.57 -5.71 -11.75
CA ALA A 161 -4.40 -5.91 -12.59
C ALA A 161 -4.13 -7.39 -12.80
N VAL A 162 -3.68 -7.74 -14.00
CA VAL A 162 -3.13 -9.05 -14.34
C VAL A 162 -1.71 -8.83 -14.83
N THR A 163 -0.75 -9.51 -14.22
CA THR A 163 0.68 -9.35 -14.50
C THR A 163 1.30 -10.72 -14.74
N VAL A 164 2.18 -10.80 -15.74
CA VAL A 164 3.03 -11.97 -15.94
C VAL A 164 4.34 -11.75 -15.19
N VAL A 165 4.70 -12.71 -14.35
CA VAL A 165 5.89 -12.66 -13.48
C VAL A 165 6.83 -13.79 -13.89
N TYR A 166 8.12 -13.48 -13.96
CA TYR A 166 9.18 -14.46 -14.17
C TYR A 166 10.07 -14.48 -12.93
N ASP A 167 10.21 -15.66 -12.31
CA ASP A 167 10.83 -15.85 -10.99
C ASP A 167 11.97 -16.88 -11.12
N PHE A 168 13.23 -16.45 -11.03
CA PHE A 168 14.43 -17.24 -11.32
C PHE A 168 14.92 -18.06 -10.12
#